data_AF-A0A1R1ANN8-F1
#
_entry.id   AF-A0A1R1ANN8-F1
#
_cell.length_a   1.000
_cell.length_b   1.000
_cell.length_c   1.000
_cell.angle_alpha   90.00
_cell.angle_beta   90.00
_cell.angle_gamma   90.00
#
_symmetry.space_group_name_H-M   'P 1'
#
loop_
_entity.id
_entity.type
_entity.pdbx_description
1 polymer ?
#
loop_
_entity_poly.entity_id
_entity_poly.type
_entity_poly.pdbx_seq_one_letter_code
_entity_poly.pdbx_strand_id
1 'polypeptide(L)'
;MSNPLNLKIDPEKIQEIPMVDLAFMVLKAANTPYYYRDLMNEVAKLRGFTEKEINETIAQLYTEINIDGRFACVGTNLWGLKRWYPLEKSEDPIANAKRPRIINDEDDDDDDFTDEEETYSGDDAEEDFDSIDDEDDDHDDLFPDDDDAEDDVDEEVVLDDDELDDEDSESEEEDDLEEEAFEEDDKD
;
A
#
# COMPACT_ATOMS: atom_id res chain seq x y z
N MET A 1 10.14 15.17 -12.39
CA MET A 1 9.90 14.45 -13.66
C MET A 1 9.86 12.97 -13.33
N SER A 2 8.67 12.39 -13.20
CA SER A 2 8.53 10.94 -12.99
C SER A 2 8.87 10.23 -14.30
N ASN A 3 9.80 9.28 -14.26
CA ASN A 3 10.20 8.52 -15.44
C ASN A 3 9.08 7.50 -15.75
N PRO A 4 8.51 7.45 -16.97
CA PRO A 4 7.42 6.54 -17.27
C PRO A 4 7.91 5.09 -17.18
N LEU A 5 7.35 4.32 -16.25
CA LEU A 5 7.68 2.91 -16.08
C LEU A 5 6.99 2.11 -17.19
N ASN A 6 7.78 1.53 -18.10
CA ASN A 6 7.26 0.72 -19.19
C ASN A 6 7.00 -0.71 -18.71
N LEU A 7 5.83 -0.94 -18.09
CA LEU A 7 5.34 -2.27 -17.77
C LEU A 7 4.75 -2.89 -19.05
N LYS A 8 5.35 -3.99 -19.53
CA LYS A 8 4.85 -4.75 -20.69
C LYS A 8 3.62 -5.58 -20.32
N ILE A 9 2.49 -4.91 -20.09
CA ILE A 9 1.22 -5.53 -19.70
C ILE A 9 0.13 -5.03 -20.65
N ASP A 10 -0.71 -5.94 -21.13
CA ASP A 10 -1.86 -5.60 -21.98
C ASP A 10 -2.85 -4.72 -21.19
N PRO A 11 -3.45 -3.69 -21.80
CA PRO A 11 -4.33 -2.75 -21.09
C PRO A 11 -5.56 -3.41 -20.47
N GLU A 12 -6.10 -4.45 -21.11
CA GLU A 12 -7.22 -5.24 -20.57
C GLU A 12 -6.83 -5.95 -19.27
N LYS A 13 -5.63 -6.54 -19.22
CA LYS A 13 -5.14 -7.22 -18.02
C LYS A 13 -4.87 -6.26 -16.88
N ILE A 14 -4.48 -5.02 -17.17
CA ILE A 14 -4.32 -3.98 -16.14
C ILE A 14 -5.64 -3.74 -15.40
N GLN A 15 -6.78 -3.87 -16.08
CA GLN A 15 -8.08 -3.69 -15.46
C GLN A 15 -8.47 -4.82 -14.51
N GLU A 16 -7.94 -6.02 -14.72
CA GLU A 16 -8.22 -7.20 -13.88
C GLU A 16 -7.27 -7.33 -12.69
N ILE A 17 -6.06 -6.73 -12.76
CA ILE A 17 -5.04 -6.83 -11.70
C ILE A 17 -5.37 -5.87 -10.54
N PRO A 18 -5.42 -6.33 -9.28
CA PRO A 18 -5.76 -5.46 -8.15
C PRO A 18 -4.78 -4.28 -8.01
N MET A 19 -5.26 -3.14 -7.51
CA MET A 19 -4.47 -1.90 -7.45
C MET A 19 -3.20 -2.05 -6.59
N VAL A 20 -3.27 -2.82 -5.50
CA VAL A 20 -2.09 -3.17 -4.69
C VAL A 20 -1.04 -3.97 -5.45
N ASP A 21 -1.43 -4.86 -6.37
CA ASP A 21 -0.47 -5.58 -7.21
C ASP A 21 0.15 -4.67 -8.26
N LEU A 22 -0.62 -3.73 -8.82
CA LEU A 22 -0.07 -2.70 -9.70
C LEU A 22 0.96 -1.83 -8.96
N ALA A 23 0.66 -1.40 -7.73
CA ALA A 23 1.59 -0.68 -6.88
C ALA A 23 2.88 -1.47 -6.62
N PHE A 24 2.75 -2.78 -6.38
CA PHE A 24 3.91 -3.68 -6.23
C PHE A 24 4.75 -3.74 -7.52
N MET A 25 4.11 -3.84 -8.69
CA MET A 25 4.80 -3.87 -9.97
C MET A 25 5.50 -2.53 -10.27
N VAL A 26 4.87 -1.40 -9.96
CA VAL A 26 5.46 -0.05 -10.06
C VAL A 26 6.73 0.03 -9.23
N LEU A 27 6.68 -0.32 -7.94
CA LEU A 27 7.86 -0.31 -7.08
C LEU A 27 8.94 -1.28 -7.56
N LYS A 28 8.55 -2.47 -8.04
CA LYS A 28 9.49 -3.45 -8.60
C LYS A 28 10.18 -2.94 -9.86
N ALA A 29 9.47 -2.23 -10.74
CA ALA A 29 10.01 -1.69 -11.97
C ALA A 29 10.90 -0.47 -11.72
N ALA A 30 10.49 0.43 -10.81
CA ALA A 30 11.27 1.61 -10.46
C ALA A 30 12.52 1.28 -9.62
N ASN A 31 12.45 0.24 -8.80
CA ASN A 31 13.51 -0.16 -7.85
C ASN A 31 13.95 0.96 -6.89
N THR A 32 13.04 1.90 -6.62
CA THR A 32 13.21 3.01 -5.68
C THR A 32 11.93 3.19 -4.88
N PRO A 33 12.01 3.68 -3.64
CA PRO A 33 10.82 3.99 -2.85
C PRO A 33 10.09 5.24 -3.39
N TYR A 34 8.77 5.28 -3.21
CA TYR A 34 7.89 6.37 -3.67
C TYR A 34 7.12 6.98 -2.50
N TYR A 35 6.82 8.27 -2.60
CA TYR A 35 5.78 8.85 -1.74
C TYR A 35 4.43 8.24 -2.09
N TYR A 36 3.56 8.06 -1.09
CA TYR A 36 2.27 7.42 -1.31
C TYR A 36 1.45 8.07 -2.44
N ARG A 37 1.39 9.41 -2.49
CA ARG A 37 0.65 10.11 -3.56
C ARG A 37 1.26 9.89 -4.94
N ASP A 38 2.58 9.85 -5.04
CA ASP A 38 3.27 9.59 -6.31
C ASP A 38 3.04 8.15 -6.76
N LEU A 39 3.08 7.20 -5.83
CA LEU A 39 2.76 5.80 -6.10
C LEU A 39 1.32 5.64 -6.60
N MET A 40 0.35 6.30 -5.94
CA MET A 40 -1.04 6.32 -6.37
C MET A 40 -1.19 6.91 -7.79
N ASN A 41 -0.48 8.00 -8.09
CA ASN A 41 -0.51 8.60 -9.42
C ASN A 41 0.09 7.67 -10.49
N GLU A 42 1.16 6.95 -10.21
CA GLU A 42 1.71 5.96 -11.15
C GLU A 42 0.74 4.79 -11.39
N VAL A 43 0.07 4.30 -10.34
CA VAL A 43 -0.97 3.27 -10.47
C VAL A 43 -2.17 3.78 -11.28
N ALA A 44 -2.59 5.02 -11.03
CA ALA A 44 -3.70 5.66 -11.73
C ALA A 44 -3.41 5.86 -13.21
N LYS A 45 -2.19 6.25 -13.58
CA LYS A 45 -1.75 6.35 -14.99
C LYS A 45 -1.82 5.01 -15.71
N LEU A 46 -1.44 3.92 -15.04
CA LEU A 46 -1.55 2.57 -15.62
C LEU A 46 -3.02 2.18 -15.83
N ARG A 47 -3.90 2.54 -14.89
CA ARG A 47 -5.34 2.26 -14.95
C ARG A 47 -6.13 3.19 -15.88
N GLY A 48 -5.57 4.34 -16.26
CA GLY A 48 -6.27 5.37 -17.02
C GLY A 48 -7.32 6.13 -16.19
N PHE A 49 -7.15 6.22 -14.87
CA PHE A 49 -8.10 6.88 -14.00
C PHE A 49 -8.09 8.41 -14.16
N THR A 50 -9.28 8.98 -14.06
CA THR A 50 -9.49 10.43 -13.92
C THR A 50 -9.15 10.91 -12.51
N GLU A 51 -8.97 12.22 -12.33
CA GLU A 51 -8.66 12.79 -11.01
C GLU A 51 -9.77 12.52 -9.97
N LYS A 52 -11.02 12.43 -10.42
CA LYS A 52 -12.15 12.07 -9.54
C LYS A 52 -12.02 10.65 -9.02
N GLU A 53 -11.79 9.68 -9.91
CA GLU A 53 -11.61 8.26 -9.55
C GLU A 53 -10.38 8.05 -8.66
N ILE A 54 -9.30 8.80 -8.90
CA ILE A 54 -8.13 8.80 -8.01
C ILE A 54 -8.55 9.18 -6.59
N ASN A 55 -9.32 10.25 -6.42
CA ASN A 55 -9.76 10.71 -5.09
C ASN A 55 -10.75 9.74 -4.41
N GLU A 56 -11.55 9.00 -5.17
CA GLU A 56 -12.46 7.98 -4.63
C GLU A 56 -11.70 6.72 -4.20
N THR A 57 -10.64 6.34 -4.93
CA THR A 57 -9.89 5.09 -4.71
C THR A 57 -8.62 5.26 -3.86
N ILE A 58 -8.15 6.48 -3.62
CA ILE A 58 -6.92 6.76 -2.86
C ILE A 58 -6.97 6.22 -1.43
N ALA A 59 -8.13 6.16 -0.79
CA ALA A 59 -8.24 5.59 0.55
C ALA A 59 -8.13 4.06 0.52
N GLN A 60 -8.76 3.42 -0.47
CA GLN A 60 -8.75 1.98 -0.65
C GLN A 60 -7.34 1.45 -0.91
N LEU A 61 -6.58 2.07 -1.82
CA LEU A 61 -5.20 1.65 -2.07
C LEU A 61 -4.33 1.80 -0.82
N TYR A 62 -4.58 2.83 0.00
CA TYR A 62 -3.84 3.02 1.25
C TYR A 62 -4.12 1.88 2.21
N THR A 63 -5.39 1.51 2.39
CA THR A 63 -5.76 0.39 3.25
C THR A 63 -5.15 -0.92 2.75
N GLU A 64 -5.21 -1.19 1.45
CA GLU A 64 -4.65 -2.40 0.84
C GLU A 64 -3.13 -2.48 1.02
N ILE A 65 -2.40 -1.37 0.82
CA ILE A 65 -0.94 -1.32 1.02
C ILE A 65 -0.57 -1.52 2.49
N ASN A 66 -1.36 -1.01 3.44
CA ASN A 66 -1.06 -1.16 4.87
C ASN A 66 -1.31 -2.59 5.39
N ILE A 67 -2.29 -3.30 4.84
CA ILE A 67 -2.53 -4.71 5.19
C ILE A 67 -1.60 -5.65 4.44
N ASP A 68 -1.06 -5.24 3.29
CA ASP A 68 -0.18 -6.06 2.47
C ASP A 68 1.25 -6.08 3.02
N GLY A 69 1.66 -7.24 3.52
CA GLY A 69 2.99 -7.44 4.13
C GLY A 69 4.18 -7.38 3.16
N ARG A 70 3.98 -7.20 1.84
CA ARG A 70 5.06 -7.03 0.86
C ARG A 70 5.61 -5.61 0.85
N PHE A 71 4.86 -4.64 1.34
CA PHE A 71 5.26 -3.24 1.41
C PHE A 71 5.97 -2.94 2.74
N ALA A 72 6.83 -1.94 2.72
CA ALA A 72 7.49 -1.40 3.89
C ALA A 72 7.44 0.13 3.84
N CYS A 73 7.08 0.73 4.97
CA CYS A 73 7.18 2.17 5.18
C CYS A 73 8.58 2.48 5.71
N VAL A 74 9.39 3.18 4.91
CA VAL A 74 10.83 3.38 5.13
C VAL A 74 11.12 4.74 5.77
N GLY A 75 10.14 5.65 5.70
CA GLY A 75 10.24 7.00 6.26
C GLY A 75 8.85 7.66 6.31
N THR A 76 8.81 8.98 6.44
CA THR A 76 7.54 9.71 6.52
C THR A 76 6.79 9.66 5.19
N ASN A 77 5.80 8.77 5.12
CA ASN A 77 4.95 8.54 3.94
C ASN A 77 5.70 8.05 2.69
N LEU A 78 6.85 7.39 2.91
CA LEU A 78 7.70 6.84 1.86
C LEU A 78 7.60 5.31 1.87
N TRP A 79 7.15 4.75 0.76
CA TRP A 79 6.82 3.34 0.60
C TRP A 79 7.79 2.63 -0.35
N GLY A 80 8.27 1.47 0.06
CA GLY A 80 9.12 0.58 -0.72
C GLY A 80 8.72 -0.88 -0.52
N LEU A 81 9.48 -1.80 -1.13
CA LEU A 81 9.24 -3.23 -0.95
C LEU A 81 9.99 -3.75 0.28
N LYS A 82 9.32 -4.55 1.11
CA LYS A 82 9.90 -5.17 2.32
C LYS A 82 11.17 -5.95 2.02
N ARG A 83 11.26 -6.63 0.87
CA ARG A 83 12.47 -7.35 0.44
C ARG A 83 13.71 -6.49 0.25
N TRP A 84 13.57 -5.17 0.07
CA TRP A 84 14.71 -4.24 -0.04
C TRP A 84 15.34 -3.96 1.33
N TYR A 85 14.63 -4.26 2.40
CA TYR A 85 15.03 -4.04 3.78
C TYR A 85 15.09 -5.39 4.48
N PRO A 86 16.23 -6.13 4.35
CA PRO A 86 16.47 -7.29 5.18
C PRO A 86 16.17 -6.93 6.64
N LEU A 87 15.46 -7.83 7.32
CA LEU A 87 15.30 -7.76 8.75
C LEU A 87 16.68 -7.98 9.34
N GLU A 88 17.48 -6.91 9.44
CA GLU A 88 18.58 -6.85 10.40
C GLU A 88 17.95 -7.38 11.69
N LYS A 89 18.49 -8.49 12.20
CA LYS A 89 18.12 -8.98 13.53
C LYS A 89 18.55 -7.88 14.47
N SER A 90 17.67 -6.91 14.70
CA SER A 90 17.80 -5.94 15.76
C SER A 90 17.88 -6.79 17.01
N GLU A 91 19.09 -7.00 17.51
CA GLU A 91 19.31 -7.39 18.89
C GLU A 91 18.54 -6.37 19.69
N ASP A 92 17.40 -6.79 20.20
CA ASP A 92 16.51 -5.96 20.99
C ASP A 92 17.35 -5.40 22.16
N PRO A 93 17.62 -4.09 22.23
CA PRO A 93 18.41 -3.55 23.34
C PRO A 93 17.67 -3.67 24.67
N ILE A 94 16.42 -4.17 24.69
CA ILE A 94 15.62 -4.41 25.88
C ILE A 94 16.23 -5.47 26.83
N ALA A 95 17.15 -6.34 26.37
CA ALA A 95 17.77 -7.32 27.27
C ALA A 95 18.92 -6.77 28.14
N ASN A 96 19.35 -5.51 27.95
CA ASN A 96 20.49 -4.96 28.69
C ASN A 96 20.17 -3.71 29.52
N ALA A 97 18.92 -3.57 29.97
CA ALA A 97 18.62 -2.72 31.11
C ALA A 97 19.19 -3.37 32.40
N LYS A 98 20.51 -3.27 32.59
CA LYS A 98 21.12 -3.38 33.92
C LYS A 98 20.56 -2.24 34.75
N ARG A 99 19.42 -2.49 35.39
CA ARG A 99 18.86 -1.69 36.47
C ARG A 99 20.01 -1.29 37.41
N PRO A 100 20.28 0.02 37.64
CA PRO A 100 21.27 0.41 38.63
C PRO A 100 20.80 -0.12 39.98
N ARG A 101 21.60 -0.97 40.60
CA ARG A 101 21.36 -1.46 41.96
C ARG A 101 21.37 -0.23 42.87
N ILE A 102 20.20 0.13 43.40
CA ILE A 102 20.08 1.13 44.46
C ILE A 102 20.83 0.54 45.64
N ILE A 103 22.00 1.11 45.96
CA ILE A 103 22.72 0.80 47.19
C ILE A 103 22.01 1.60 48.27
N ASN A 104 21.08 0.95 48.98
CA ASN A 104 20.68 1.44 50.29
C ASN A 104 21.81 1.07 51.25
N ASP A 105 22.50 2.09 51.73
CA ASP A 105 23.52 1.99 52.77
C ASP A 105 22.76 1.85 54.10
N GLU A 106 22.59 0.63 54.57
CA GLU A 106 22.18 0.32 55.95
C GLU A 106 22.50 -1.16 56.22
N ASP A 107 23.65 -1.34 56.86
CA ASP A 107 23.99 -2.32 57.91
C ASP A 107 22.80 -3.19 58.39
N ASP A 108 22.83 -4.50 58.15
CA ASP A 108 22.59 -5.50 59.20
C ASP A 108 23.03 -6.91 58.76
N ASP A 109 23.52 -7.64 59.74
CA ASP A 109 24.27 -8.89 59.70
C ASP A 109 23.44 -10.16 59.38
N ASP A 110 24.20 -11.19 58.99
CA ASP A 110 23.97 -12.63 59.21
C ASP A 110 22.94 -13.44 58.38
N ASP A 111 23.53 -14.45 57.73
CA ASP A 111 23.19 -15.88 57.77
C ASP A 111 22.72 -16.56 56.47
N ASP A 112 23.34 -17.72 56.30
CA ASP A 112 23.38 -18.68 55.21
C ASP A 112 22.12 -19.59 55.22
N PHE A 113 21.97 -20.44 54.19
CA PHE A 113 20.93 -21.48 54.01
C PHE A 113 19.51 -20.99 53.59
N THR A 114 18.79 -21.57 52.63
CA THR A 114 18.86 -22.86 51.93
C THR A 114 18.09 -22.77 50.60
N ASP A 115 18.55 -23.55 49.61
CA ASP A 115 17.78 -23.98 48.44
C ASP A 115 16.65 -24.91 48.92
N GLU A 116 15.39 -24.47 48.81
CA GLU A 116 14.21 -25.33 48.95
C GLU A 116 13.22 -25.01 47.83
N GLU A 117 13.30 -25.85 46.79
CA GLU A 117 12.18 -26.42 46.04
C GLU A 117 10.79 -26.12 46.63
N GLU A 118 9.98 -25.32 45.91
CA GLU A 118 8.52 -25.42 46.02
C GLU A 118 7.91 -25.52 44.61
N THR A 119 7.94 -26.76 44.14
CA THR A 119 7.08 -27.31 43.08
C THR A 119 5.62 -27.01 43.42
N TYR A 120 5.02 -26.03 42.75
CA TYR A 120 3.57 -25.87 42.71
C TYR A 120 3.00 -26.77 41.60
N SER A 121 2.83 -28.04 41.92
CA SER A 121 1.90 -28.93 41.20
C SER A 121 0.57 -28.94 41.93
N GLY A 122 -0.48 -28.55 41.21
CA GLY A 122 -1.89 -28.60 41.58
C GLY A 122 -2.66 -28.01 40.40
N ASP A 123 -2.79 -28.75 39.30
CA ASP A 123 -3.95 -29.63 39.06
C ASP A 123 -5.17 -28.79 38.65
N ASP A 124 -5.30 -28.59 37.33
CA ASP A 124 -6.58 -28.71 36.60
C ASP A 124 -6.24 -28.78 35.10
N ALA A 125 -5.77 -29.95 34.70
CA ALA A 125 -5.76 -30.36 33.30
C ALA A 125 -6.95 -31.30 33.12
N GLU A 126 -8.08 -30.75 32.69
CA GLU A 126 -9.18 -31.54 32.13
C GLU A 126 -9.38 -31.04 30.69
N GLU A 127 -8.68 -31.72 29.78
CA GLU A 127 -9.00 -31.76 28.35
C GLU A 127 -10.37 -32.43 28.19
N ASP A 128 -11.41 -31.65 27.89
CA ASP A 128 -12.59 -32.15 27.18
C ASP A 128 -13.24 -31.02 26.37
N PHE A 129 -12.73 -30.78 25.16
CA PHE A 129 -13.43 -30.00 24.13
C PHE A 129 -13.97 -30.98 23.09
N ASP A 130 -14.85 -31.87 23.53
CA ASP A 130 -15.62 -32.77 22.67
C ASP A 130 -17.12 -32.52 22.90
N SER A 131 -17.61 -31.40 22.36
CA SER A 131 -19.03 -31.27 22.00
C SER A 131 -19.14 -30.32 20.83
N ILE A 132 -19.08 -30.90 19.64
CA ILE A 132 -19.70 -30.34 18.46
C ILE A 132 -21.22 -30.28 18.75
N ASP A 133 -21.72 -29.09 19.04
CA ASP A 133 -23.16 -28.80 19.03
C ASP A 133 -23.46 -28.16 17.68
N ASP A 134 -23.68 -29.04 16.73
CA ASP A 134 -24.42 -28.79 15.49
C ASP A 134 -25.89 -28.77 15.90
N GLU A 135 -26.52 -27.58 15.91
CA GLU A 135 -27.97 -27.33 15.76
C GLU A 135 -28.34 -25.95 16.37
N ASP A 136 -28.25 -24.88 15.56
CA ASP A 136 -29.34 -23.90 15.51
C ASP A 136 -29.34 -23.19 14.14
N ASP A 137 -30.04 -23.88 13.24
CA ASP A 137 -30.57 -23.48 11.95
C ASP A 137 -31.77 -22.54 12.17
N ASP A 138 -31.58 -21.20 12.23
CA ASP A 138 -32.67 -20.25 11.89
C ASP A 138 -32.24 -18.76 11.84
N HIS A 139 -31.43 -18.34 10.85
CA HIS A 139 -31.36 -16.91 10.52
C HIS A 139 -30.92 -16.61 9.07
N ASP A 140 -31.86 -16.67 8.13
CA ASP A 140 -32.15 -15.56 7.19
C ASP A 140 -33.09 -16.05 6.06
N ASP A 141 -34.39 -16.14 6.36
CA ASP A 141 -35.44 -16.04 5.34
C ASP A 141 -36.04 -14.62 5.31
N LEU A 142 -35.16 -13.61 5.18
CA LEU A 142 -35.55 -12.24 4.85
C LEU A 142 -35.01 -11.86 3.46
N PHE A 143 -35.53 -12.53 2.44
CA PHE A 143 -35.64 -11.94 1.10
C PHE A 143 -37.11 -11.58 0.82
N PRO A 144 -37.60 -10.39 1.22
CA PRO A 144 -38.77 -9.80 0.58
C PRO A 144 -38.32 -8.70 -0.40
N ASP A 145 -38.39 -9.02 -1.69
CA ASP A 145 -38.68 -8.16 -2.88
C ASP A 145 -38.34 -9.05 -4.10
N ASP A 146 -39.24 -9.60 -4.91
CA ASP A 146 -40.43 -9.00 -5.56
C ASP A 146 -40.13 -7.62 -6.13
N ASP A 147 -39.58 -7.55 -7.35
CA ASP A 147 -40.36 -7.13 -8.53
C ASP A 147 -39.47 -7.08 -9.79
N ASP A 148 -39.77 -8.00 -10.71
CA ASP A 148 -40.01 -7.75 -12.13
C ASP A 148 -39.56 -6.40 -12.74
N ALA A 149 -38.41 -6.41 -13.41
CA ALA A 149 -38.15 -5.48 -14.51
C ALA A 149 -37.35 -6.18 -15.60
N GLU A 150 -38.06 -6.86 -16.50
CA GLU A 150 -37.59 -7.06 -17.87
C GLU A 150 -37.30 -5.69 -18.50
N ASP A 151 -36.03 -5.38 -18.76
CA ASP A 151 -35.67 -4.31 -19.70
C ASP A 151 -34.81 -4.90 -20.82
N ASP A 152 -35.55 -5.34 -21.84
CA ASP A 152 -35.10 -5.68 -23.18
C ASP A 152 -34.62 -4.38 -23.85
N VAL A 153 -33.37 -3.97 -23.59
CA VAL A 153 -32.71 -2.89 -24.34
C VAL A 153 -32.11 -3.46 -25.63
N ASP A 154 -32.98 -3.69 -26.60
CA ASP A 154 -32.61 -3.74 -28.02
C ASP A 154 -32.29 -2.32 -28.48
N GLU A 155 -31.05 -1.85 -28.28
CA GLU A 155 -30.58 -0.61 -28.87
C GLU A 155 -29.74 -0.93 -30.11
N GLU A 156 -30.44 -1.03 -31.25
CA GLU A 156 -29.90 -0.96 -32.59
C GLU A 156 -29.15 0.36 -32.77
N VAL A 157 -27.82 0.34 -32.58
CA VAL A 157 -26.96 1.48 -32.90
C VAL A 157 -26.84 1.58 -34.42
N VAL A 158 -27.71 2.40 -35.01
CA VAL A 158 -27.62 2.83 -36.40
C VAL A 158 -26.35 3.69 -36.52
N LEU A 159 -25.31 3.14 -37.15
CA LEU A 159 -24.14 3.89 -37.59
C LEU A 159 -24.60 4.84 -38.69
N ASP A 160 -24.81 6.12 -38.33
CA ASP A 160 -24.97 7.19 -39.30
C ASP A 160 -23.59 7.53 -39.86
N ASP A 161 -23.43 7.13 -41.12
CA ASP A 161 -22.36 7.45 -42.06
C ASP A 161 -22.58 8.89 -42.52
N ASP A 162 -22.04 9.88 -41.78
CA ASP A 162 -21.84 11.22 -42.33
C ASP A 162 -20.36 11.60 -42.27
N GLU A 163 -19.80 11.47 -43.46
CA GLU A 163 -18.49 11.79 -43.99
C GLU A 163 -18.18 13.31 -43.91
N LEU A 164 -16.88 13.65 -43.77
CA LEU A 164 -16.23 14.95 -44.13
C LEU A 164 -16.43 16.12 -43.14
N ASP A 165 -15.42 16.88 -42.73
CA ASP A 165 -14.53 17.78 -43.51
C ASP A 165 -13.46 18.31 -42.53
N ASP A 166 -12.17 17.99 -42.65
CA ASP A 166 -11.08 18.76 -43.27
C ASP A 166 -10.93 20.25 -42.84
N GLU A 167 -9.67 20.66 -42.69
CA GLU A 167 -9.15 22.02 -42.46
C GLU A 167 -9.50 22.76 -41.14
N ASP A 168 -8.53 22.84 -40.22
CA ASP A 168 -7.74 24.08 -40.09
C ASP A 168 -6.46 23.88 -39.29
N SER A 169 -5.38 24.44 -39.84
CA SER A 169 -4.00 24.37 -39.38
C SER A 169 -3.57 25.80 -39.07
N GLU A 170 -3.74 26.25 -37.83
CA GLU A 170 -3.19 27.54 -37.39
C GLU A 170 -1.91 27.28 -36.60
N SER A 171 -0.80 27.37 -37.33
CA SER A 171 0.55 27.46 -36.79
C SER A 171 0.80 28.93 -36.42
N GLU A 172 0.82 29.25 -35.12
CA GLU A 172 1.20 30.59 -34.67
C GLU A 172 2.71 30.61 -34.38
N GLU A 173 3.44 31.09 -35.38
CA GLU A 173 4.82 31.54 -35.28
C GLU A 173 4.89 32.78 -34.36
N GLU A 174 5.59 32.70 -33.24
CA GLU A 174 6.14 33.88 -32.56
C GLU A 174 7.67 33.90 -32.74
N ASP A 175 8.06 34.70 -33.73
CA ASP A 175 9.37 35.30 -33.93
C ASP A 175 9.56 36.42 -32.88
N ASP A 176 10.65 36.40 -32.11
CA ASP A 176 11.59 37.53 -32.17
C ASP A 176 12.91 37.21 -31.46
N LEU A 177 13.97 37.39 -32.23
CA LEU A 177 15.37 37.40 -31.82
C LEU A 177 15.67 38.76 -31.17
N GLU A 178 16.22 38.76 -29.95
CA GLU A 178 17.13 39.86 -29.58
C GLU A 178 18.41 39.33 -28.92
N GLU A 179 19.48 39.74 -29.59
CA GLU A 179 20.89 39.47 -29.43
C GLU A 179 21.45 40.36 -28.32
N GLU A 180 22.05 39.80 -27.26
CA GLU A 180 23.03 40.54 -26.47
C GLU A 180 24.19 39.62 -26.11
N ALA A 181 25.26 39.82 -26.86
CA ALA A 181 26.60 39.35 -26.55
C ALA A 181 27.04 39.92 -25.19
N PHE A 182 27.58 39.07 -24.31
CA PHE A 182 28.52 39.56 -23.32
C PHE A 182 29.81 38.76 -23.38
N GLU A 183 30.88 39.52 -23.49
CA GLU A 183 32.21 39.17 -23.95
C GLU A 183 32.95 38.24 -22.99
N GLU A 184 33.71 37.32 -23.58
CA GLU A 184 34.83 36.62 -22.97
C GLU A 184 36.09 37.51 -23.12
N ASP A 185 36.58 38.09 -22.01
CA ASP A 185 37.92 38.69 -21.82
C ASP A 185 38.04 39.04 -20.30
N ASP A 186 39.11 38.89 -19.52
CA ASP A 186 40.47 38.37 -19.63
C ASP A 186 40.95 38.16 -18.17
N LYS A 187 41.97 37.32 -18.01
CA LYS A 187 43.03 37.28 -16.97
C LYS A 187 42.94 38.23 -15.76
N ASP A 188 43.08 37.70 -14.53
CA ASP A 188 44.34 37.44 -13.77
C ASP A 188 43.98 36.83 -12.40
#